data_AF-A0A522RQ81-F1
#
_entry.id   AF-A0A522RQ81-F1
#
_cell.length_a   1.000
_cell.length_b   1.000
_cell.length_c   1.000
_cell.angle_alpha   90.00
_cell.angle_beta   90.00
_cell.angle_gamma   90.00
#
_symmetry.space_group_name_H-M   'P 1'
#
loop_
_entity.id
_entity.type
_entity.pdbx_description
1 polymer ?
#
loop_
_entity_poly.entity_id
_entity_poly.type
_entity_poly.pdbx_seq_one_letter_code
_entity_poly.pdbx_strand_id
1 'polypeptide(L)'
;MSRSIYGLYYHDSAAAGAKRYFYVGRSVDALRRFRQHNYAKKAGHEDKYEFIRELDATGIAWTFDILREIPDGEYPPDNERWFVIKLTREGHRLMNMRYGSEEHRRELAEQVGSPHIRSVADVKHDRLRRGYLASKRVQRRIIATTLKSEGVPDVRSDRLLPRVLHRCLVKHEVTSIEAGVTIGEIYRMARTHRNLEPLRVEAAKALLRFRMR
;
A
#
# COMPACT_ATOMS: atom_id res chain seq x y z
N MET A 1 8.28 22.71 10.89
CA MET A 1 6.94 23.09 10.40
C MET A 1 6.06 21.85 10.45
N SER A 2 4.95 21.89 11.18
CA SER A 2 4.00 20.79 11.28
C SER A 2 3.38 20.51 9.92
N ARG A 3 3.22 19.23 9.56
CA ARG A 3 2.49 18.83 8.36
C ARG A 3 1.02 18.74 8.73
N SER A 4 0.13 19.10 7.83
CA SER A 4 -1.31 19.00 8.04
C SER A 4 -1.99 18.28 6.89
N ILE A 5 -3.09 17.61 7.23
CA ILE A 5 -4.12 17.21 6.29
C ILE A 5 -5.13 18.34 6.22
N TYR A 6 -5.46 18.78 5.02
CA TYR A 6 -6.49 19.77 4.75
C TYR A 6 -7.56 19.19 3.83
N GLY A 7 -8.77 19.72 3.92
CA GLY A 7 -9.88 19.38 3.05
C GLY A 7 -10.39 20.62 2.33
N LEU A 8 -10.62 20.53 1.02
CA LEU A 8 -11.38 21.54 0.29
C LEU A 8 -12.86 21.17 0.35
N TYR A 9 -13.70 22.17 0.60
CA TYR A 9 -15.14 21.98 0.75
C TYR A 9 -15.93 23.16 0.21
N TYR A 10 -17.21 22.91 -0.03
CA TYR A 10 -18.24 23.91 -0.28
C TYR A 10 -19.44 23.66 0.64
N HIS A 11 -20.38 24.60 0.69
CA HIS A 11 -21.66 24.42 1.36
C HIS A 11 -22.72 24.08 0.33
N ASP A 12 -23.37 22.92 0.51
CA ASP A 12 -24.41 22.45 -0.39
C ASP A 12 -25.74 23.12 -0.06
N SER A 13 -26.17 24.05 -0.91
CA SER A 13 -27.42 24.80 -0.73
C SER A 13 -28.65 23.91 -0.76
N ALA A 14 -28.61 22.76 -1.46
CA ALA A 14 -29.72 21.80 -1.51
C ALA A 14 -29.83 20.98 -0.21
N ALA A 15 -28.76 20.87 0.57
CA ALA A 15 -28.70 20.11 1.82
C ALA A 15 -28.60 21.04 3.05
N ALA A 16 -29.41 22.10 3.08
CA ALA A 16 -29.45 23.08 4.18
C ALA A 16 -28.07 23.71 4.53
N GLY A 17 -27.20 23.89 3.53
CA GLY A 17 -25.86 24.42 3.73
C GLY A 17 -24.88 23.42 4.35
N ALA A 18 -25.17 22.12 4.29
CA ALA A 18 -24.27 21.09 4.79
C ALA A 18 -22.89 21.19 4.13
N LYS A 19 -21.85 21.08 4.95
CA LYS A 19 -20.47 21.08 4.50
C LYS A 19 -20.19 19.83 3.66
N ARG A 20 -19.71 20.01 2.43
CA ARG A 20 -19.34 18.91 1.53
C ARG A 20 -17.88 19.04 1.12
N TYR A 21 -17.05 18.12 1.64
CA TYR A 21 -15.68 17.97 1.16
C TYR A 21 -15.68 17.34 -0.23
N PHE A 22 -14.81 17.85 -1.09
CA PHE A 22 -14.58 17.30 -2.43
C PHE A 22 -13.11 17.02 -2.70
N TYR A 23 -12.18 17.41 -1.83
CA TYR A 23 -10.78 17.06 -1.97
C TYR A 23 -10.09 17.02 -0.61
N VAL A 24 -9.17 16.08 -0.44
CA VAL A 24 -8.27 15.98 0.70
C VAL A 24 -6.84 16.10 0.20
N GLY A 25 -6.01 16.87 0.90
CA GLY A 25 -4.59 16.96 0.58
C GLY A 25 -3.74 17.07 1.82
N ARG A 26 -2.43 16.99 1.61
CA ARG A 26 -1.41 17.18 2.64
C ARG A 26 -0.50 18.37 2.30
N SER A 27 -0.10 19.14 3.30
CA SER A 27 0.85 20.26 3.12
C SER A 27 1.62 20.55 4.42
N VAL A 28 2.81 21.14 4.29
CA VAL A 28 3.51 21.81 5.41
C VAL A 28 2.95 23.21 5.70
N ASP A 29 2.27 23.79 4.71
CA ASP A 29 1.64 25.10 4.77
C ASP A 29 0.36 25.03 3.94
N ALA A 30 -0.77 24.85 4.63
CA ALA A 30 -2.05 24.66 3.97
C ALA A 30 -2.55 25.94 3.31
N LEU A 31 -2.30 27.11 3.91
CA LEU A 31 -2.75 28.40 3.37
C LEU A 31 -2.03 28.72 2.05
N ARG A 32 -0.70 28.54 2.01
CA ARG A 32 0.06 28.66 0.77
C ARG A 32 -0.42 27.66 -0.27
N ARG A 33 -0.73 26.43 0.13
CA ARG A 33 -1.26 25.41 -0.79
C ARG A 33 -2.65 25.75 -1.32
N PHE A 34 -3.51 26.35 -0.50
CA PHE A 34 -4.81 26.86 -0.93
C PHE A 34 -4.69 28.00 -1.95
N ARG A 35 -3.75 28.93 -1.76
CA ARG A 35 -3.44 29.97 -2.76
C ARG A 35 -2.97 29.35 -4.08
N GLN A 36 -2.15 28.31 -4.02
CA GLN A 36 -1.73 27.57 -5.21
C GLN A 36 -2.92 26.92 -5.94
N HIS A 37 -3.89 26.35 -5.21
CA HIS A 37 -5.10 25.81 -5.84
C HIS A 37 -5.93 26.90 -6.54
N ASN A 38 -6.09 28.07 -5.91
CA ASN A 38 -6.76 29.22 -6.52
C ASN A 38 -6.10 29.72 -7.80
N TYR A 39 -4.76 29.60 -7.89
CA TYR A 39 -4.03 29.90 -9.11
C TYR A 39 -4.16 28.77 -10.15
N ALA A 40 -3.92 27.54 -9.74
CA ALA A 40 -3.88 26.37 -10.62
C ALA A 40 -5.24 25.98 -11.22
N LYS A 41 -6.36 26.31 -10.57
CA LYS A 41 -7.71 26.01 -11.09
C LYS A 41 -7.99 26.56 -12.49
N LYS A 42 -7.25 27.59 -12.92
CA LYS A 42 -7.42 28.21 -14.24
C LYS A 42 -6.98 27.30 -15.39
N ALA A 43 -5.97 26.45 -15.18
CA ALA A 43 -5.35 25.64 -16.24
C ALA A 43 -5.15 24.17 -15.86
N GLY A 44 -5.36 23.79 -14.59
CA GLY A 44 -5.13 22.43 -14.13
C GLY A 44 -6.14 21.42 -14.70
N HIS A 45 -5.65 20.24 -15.07
CA HIS A 45 -6.42 19.14 -15.67
C HIS A 45 -6.75 18.02 -14.68
N GLU A 46 -6.48 18.20 -13.39
CA GLU A 46 -6.86 17.23 -12.37
C GLU A 46 -8.36 17.37 -12.06
N ASP A 47 -9.06 16.26 -11.77
CA ASP A 47 -10.51 16.19 -11.49
C ASP A 47 -10.97 17.26 -10.48
N LYS A 48 -10.18 17.52 -9.44
CA LYS A 48 -10.48 18.56 -8.44
C LYS A 48 -10.55 19.97 -9.03
N TYR A 49 -9.74 20.28 -10.05
CA TYR A 49 -9.71 21.58 -10.70
C TYR A 49 -10.86 21.73 -11.69
N GLU A 50 -11.25 20.65 -12.37
CA GLU A 50 -12.49 20.61 -13.15
C GLU A 50 -13.69 20.91 -12.26
N PHE A 51 -13.81 20.19 -11.15
CA PHE A 51 -14.89 20.40 -10.19
C PHE A 51 -14.90 21.80 -9.57
N ILE A 52 -13.73 22.36 -9.25
CA ILE A 52 -13.62 23.75 -8.77
C ILE A 52 -14.16 24.74 -9.82
N ARG A 53 -13.89 24.52 -11.11
CA ARG A 53 -14.41 25.39 -12.18
C ARG A 53 -15.93 25.27 -12.31
N GLU A 54 -16.49 24.08 -12.12
CA GLU A 54 -17.96 23.88 -12.08
C GLU A 54 -18.59 24.64 -10.90
N LEU A 55 -17.97 24.59 -9.72
CA LEU A 55 -18.41 25.35 -8.55
C LEU A 55 -18.34 26.87 -8.82
N ASP A 56 -17.22 27.36 -9.37
CA ASP A 56 -17.05 28.77 -9.70
C ASP A 56 -18.10 29.22 -10.75
N ALA A 57 -18.37 28.40 -11.77
CA ALA A 57 -19.35 28.70 -12.83
C ALA A 57 -20.80 28.73 -12.30
N THR A 58 -21.09 27.99 -11.24
CA THR A 58 -22.40 27.96 -10.57
C THR A 58 -22.52 28.98 -9.43
N GLY A 59 -21.47 29.78 -9.19
CA GLY A 59 -21.43 30.77 -8.12
C GLY A 59 -21.33 30.16 -6.71
N ILE A 60 -20.95 28.88 -6.59
CA ILE A 60 -20.80 28.19 -5.31
C ILE A 60 -19.39 28.46 -4.78
N ALA A 61 -19.32 29.20 -3.67
CA ALA A 61 -18.07 29.43 -2.97
C ALA A 61 -17.52 28.15 -2.35
N TRP A 62 -16.20 27.99 -2.41
CA TRP A 62 -15.47 26.90 -1.80
C TRP A 62 -14.25 27.43 -1.05
N THR A 63 -13.82 26.69 -0.03
CA THR A 63 -12.67 27.06 0.81
C THR A 63 -11.97 25.79 1.31
N PHE A 64 -11.05 25.94 2.27
CA PHE A 64 -10.33 24.83 2.90
C PHE A 64 -10.39 24.92 4.41
N ASP A 65 -10.31 23.76 5.08
CA ASP A 65 -10.05 23.67 6.53
C ASP A 65 -8.94 22.66 6.81
N ILE A 66 -8.27 22.83 7.95
CA ILE A 66 -7.36 21.85 8.50
C ILE A 66 -8.17 20.71 9.11
N LEU A 67 -7.99 19.50 8.59
CA LEU A 67 -8.65 18.29 9.10
C LEU A 67 -7.87 17.68 10.26
N ARG A 68 -6.54 17.75 10.19
CA ARG A 68 -5.64 17.22 11.22
C ARG A 68 -4.24 17.81 11.06
N GLU A 69 -3.63 18.21 12.16
CA GLU A 69 -2.18 18.35 12.25
C GLU A 69 -1.56 16.97 12.44
N ILE A 70 -0.58 16.64 11.60
CA ILE A 70 0.09 15.34 11.57
C ILE A 70 1.16 15.36 12.66
N PRO A 71 1.06 14.50 13.69
CA PRO A 71 2.08 14.39 14.72
C PRO A 71 3.43 13.96 14.14
N ASP A 72 4.51 14.35 14.81
CA ASP A 72 5.83 13.86 14.47
C ASP A 72 5.90 12.33 14.57
N GLY A 73 6.58 11.71 13.58
CA GLY A 73 6.68 10.25 13.46
C GLY A 73 5.52 9.58 12.72
N GLU A 74 4.41 10.26 12.45
CA GLU A 74 3.35 9.71 11.60
C GLU A 74 3.66 9.87 10.10
N TYR A 75 3.28 8.86 9.31
CA TYR A 75 3.47 8.88 7.86
C TYR A 75 2.34 9.70 7.19
N PRO A 76 2.65 10.82 6.50
CA PRO A 76 1.61 11.69 5.95
C PRO A 76 0.66 11.05 4.92
N PRO A 77 1.12 10.15 4.04
CA PRO A 77 0.22 9.45 3.12
C PRO A 77 -0.81 8.54 3.81
N ASP A 78 -0.45 7.90 4.93
CA ASP A 78 -1.40 7.06 5.69
C ASP A 78 -2.51 7.93 6.29
N ASN A 79 -2.15 9.14 6.74
CA ASN A 79 -3.10 10.15 7.23
C ASN A 79 -4.07 10.64 6.14
N GLU A 80 -3.53 11.06 4.99
CA GLU A 80 -4.35 11.51 3.85
C GLU A 80 -5.32 10.41 3.42
N ARG A 81 -4.83 9.18 3.28
CA ARG A 81 -5.63 8.03 2.86
C ARG A 81 -6.75 7.73 3.85
N TRP A 82 -6.48 7.80 5.16
CA TRP A 82 -7.52 7.67 6.19
C TRP A 82 -8.62 8.72 6.04
N PHE A 83 -8.28 10.00 5.84
CA PHE A 83 -9.29 11.04 5.67
C PHE A 83 -10.10 10.87 4.38
N VAL A 84 -9.47 10.42 3.30
CA VAL A 84 -10.20 10.06 2.06
C VAL A 84 -11.22 8.96 2.35
N ILE A 85 -10.82 7.89 3.05
CA ILE A 85 -11.71 6.78 3.41
C ILE A 85 -12.85 7.27 4.32
N LYS A 86 -12.51 7.99 5.41
CA LYS A 86 -13.46 8.51 6.39
C LYS A 86 -14.54 9.37 5.73
N LEU A 87 -14.12 10.39 4.97
CA LEU A 87 -15.04 11.32 4.33
C LEU A 87 -15.87 10.63 3.23
N THR A 88 -15.29 9.68 2.48
CA THR A 88 -16.07 8.90 1.50
C THR A 88 -17.20 8.12 2.17
N ARG A 89 -16.95 7.52 3.34
CA ARG A 89 -17.97 6.81 4.14
C ARG A 89 -19.04 7.73 4.71
N GLU A 90 -18.69 8.97 5.02
CA GLU A 90 -19.62 10.03 5.43
C GLU A 90 -20.46 10.58 4.25
N GLY A 91 -20.27 10.04 3.04
CA GLY A 91 -21.05 10.40 1.85
C GLY A 91 -20.48 11.58 1.05
N HIS A 92 -19.25 11.99 1.33
CA HIS A 92 -18.57 13.03 0.54
C HIS A 92 -18.11 12.48 -0.81
N ARG A 93 -18.37 13.23 -1.89
CA ARG A 93 -17.92 12.92 -3.24
C ARG A 93 -16.54 13.53 -3.48
N LEU A 94 -15.48 12.75 -3.23
CA LEU A 94 -14.11 13.24 -3.32
C LEU A 94 -13.51 13.10 -4.73
N MET A 95 -12.84 14.15 -5.17
CA MET A 95 -12.06 14.29 -6.42
C MET A 95 -10.57 14.03 -6.19
N ASN A 96 -10.24 13.17 -5.23
CA ASN A 96 -8.87 12.81 -4.84
C ASN A 96 -8.14 11.93 -5.86
N MET A 97 -8.87 11.42 -6.85
CA MET A 97 -8.32 10.49 -7.82
C MET A 97 -7.53 11.23 -8.90
N ARG A 98 -6.39 10.66 -9.28
CA ARG A 98 -5.69 11.05 -10.50
C ARG A 98 -6.34 10.34 -11.69
N TYR A 99 -6.52 11.05 -12.79
CA TYR A 99 -7.04 10.51 -14.05
C TYR A 99 -6.31 9.20 -14.42
N GLY A 100 -7.07 8.14 -14.74
CA GLY A 100 -6.55 6.87 -15.28
C GLY A 100 -6.06 5.81 -14.27
N SER A 101 -6.14 6.03 -12.96
CA SER A 101 -5.64 5.04 -11.98
C SER A 101 -6.71 4.03 -11.54
N GLU A 102 -7.06 3.06 -12.39
CA GLU A 102 -8.04 2.02 -12.06
C GLU A 102 -7.65 1.22 -10.81
N GLU A 103 -6.38 0.86 -10.67
CA GLU A 103 -5.89 0.09 -9.52
C GLU A 103 -6.10 0.86 -8.21
N HIS A 104 -5.80 2.16 -8.19
CA HIS A 104 -5.99 2.97 -6.98
C HIS A 104 -7.47 3.17 -6.65
N ARG A 105 -8.34 3.21 -7.68
CA ARG A 105 -9.81 3.26 -7.47
C ARG A 105 -10.30 1.97 -6.84
N ARG A 106 -9.87 0.81 -7.36
CA ARG A 106 -10.22 -0.51 -6.81
C ARG A 106 -9.73 -0.65 -5.37
N GLU A 107 -8.47 -0.28 -5.11
CA GLU A 107 -7.92 -0.30 -3.75
C GLU A 107 -8.71 0.63 -2.81
N LEU A 108 -9.06 1.83 -3.27
CA LEU A 108 -9.84 2.75 -2.45
C LEU A 108 -11.24 2.20 -2.16
N ALA A 109 -11.91 1.62 -3.15
CA ALA A 109 -13.21 1.00 -2.98
C ALA A 109 -13.16 -0.16 -1.97
N GLU A 110 -12.15 -1.03 -2.06
CA GLU A 110 -11.91 -2.10 -1.08
C GLU A 110 -11.72 -1.54 0.34
N GLN A 111 -10.90 -0.50 0.48
CA GLN A 111 -10.63 0.11 1.78
C GLN A 111 -11.84 0.84 2.35
N VAL A 112 -12.61 1.55 1.51
CA VAL A 112 -13.87 2.19 1.91
C VAL A 112 -14.89 1.15 2.38
N GLY A 113 -15.02 0.02 1.69
CA GLY A 113 -15.90 -1.08 2.11
C GLY A 113 -15.38 -1.89 3.31
N SER A 114 -14.13 -1.68 3.74
CA SER A 114 -13.49 -2.49 4.76
C SER A 114 -13.85 -2.05 6.20
N PRO A 115 -14.60 -2.85 6.99
CA PRO A 115 -14.99 -2.48 8.34
C PRO A 115 -13.85 -2.47 9.36
N HIS A 116 -12.68 -3.01 9.01
CA HIS A 116 -11.51 -3.07 9.91
C HIS A 116 -10.61 -1.83 9.81
N ILE A 117 -10.73 -1.02 8.77
CA ILE A 117 -9.96 0.22 8.65
C ILE A 117 -10.74 1.34 9.36
N ARG A 118 -10.36 1.71 10.58
CA ARG A 118 -11.08 2.68 11.42
C ARG A 118 -10.21 3.84 11.89
N SER A 119 -8.93 3.81 11.54
CA SER A 119 -7.94 4.78 11.98
C SER A 119 -6.77 4.87 10.99
N VAL A 120 -5.92 5.87 11.19
CA VAL A 120 -4.63 6.00 10.48
C VAL A 120 -3.74 4.78 10.73
N ALA A 121 -3.77 4.22 11.94
CA ALA A 121 -2.98 3.03 12.27
C ALA A 121 -3.43 1.81 11.44
N ASP A 122 -4.73 1.63 11.24
CA ASP A 122 -5.25 0.52 10.42
C ASP A 122 -4.87 0.69 8.94
N VAL A 123 -4.88 1.92 8.42
CA VAL A 123 -4.39 2.22 7.07
C VAL A 123 -2.91 1.85 6.94
N LYS A 124 -2.09 2.22 7.93
CA LYS A 124 -0.68 1.81 7.99
C LYS A 124 -0.53 0.29 7.99
N HIS A 125 -1.31 -0.43 8.80
CA HIS A 125 -1.27 -1.88 8.86
C HIS A 125 -1.69 -2.53 7.54
N ASP A 126 -2.75 -2.03 6.89
CA ASP A 126 -3.19 -2.52 5.58
C ASP A 126 -2.12 -2.27 4.51
N ARG A 127 -1.52 -1.07 4.47
CA ARG A 127 -0.41 -0.76 3.55
C ARG A 127 0.77 -1.70 3.75
N LEU A 128 1.21 -1.91 4.99
CA LEU A 128 2.33 -2.81 5.29
C LEU A 128 2.00 -4.26 4.90
N ARG A 129 0.77 -4.71 5.16
CA ARG A 129 0.28 -6.02 4.75
C ARG A 129 0.27 -6.18 3.23
N ARG A 130 -0.24 -5.19 2.48
CA ARG A 130 -0.25 -5.19 1.01
C ARG A 130 1.17 -5.21 0.45
N GLY A 131 2.07 -4.40 1.00
CA GLY A 131 3.50 -4.41 0.65
C GLY A 131 4.14 -5.78 0.89
N TYR A 132 3.91 -6.39 2.05
CA TYR A 132 4.40 -7.74 2.35
C TYR A 132 3.86 -8.81 1.38
N LEU A 133 2.58 -8.74 1.02
CA LEU A 133 1.98 -9.66 0.05
C LEU A 133 2.55 -9.45 -1.36
N ALA A 134 2.80 -8.20 -1.77
CA ALA A 134 3.45 -7.88 -3.03
C ALA A 134 4.88 -8.44 -3.08
N SER A 135 5.68 -8.21 -2.03
CA SER A 135 7.04 -8.79 -1.91
C SER A 135 7.01 -10.31 -1.97
N LYS A 136 6.05 -10.97 -1.31
CA LYS A 136 5.87 -12.43 -1.41
C LYS A 136 5.54 -12.90 -2.82
N ARG A 137 4.71 -12.17 -3.56
CA ARG A 137 4.40 -12.51 -4.97
C ARG A 137 5.65 -12.42 -5.83
N VAL A 138 6.47 -11.38 -5.64
CA VAL A 138 7.75 -11.23 -6.34
C VAL A 138 8.71 -12.37 -5.99
N GLN A 139 8.89 -12.65 -4.70
CA GLN A 139 9.73 -13.76 -4.23
C GLN A 139 9.29 -15.10 -4.83
N ARG A 140 7.98 -15.38 -4.83
CA ARG A 140 7.43 -16.59 -5.45
C ARG A 140 7.71 -16.66 -6.94
N ARG A 141 7.63 -15.52 -7.65
CA ARG A 141 7.92 -15.45 -9.08
C ARG A 141 9.40 -15.72 -9.36
N ILE A 142 10.31 -15.14 -8.58
CA ILE A 142 11.75 -15.38 -8.70
C ILE A 142 12.04 -16.87 -8.48
N ILE A 143 11.55 -17.44 -7.38
CA ILE A 143 11.74 -18.86 -7.05
C ILE A 143 11.18 -19.76 -8.17
N ALA A 144 9.97 -19.49 -8.66
CA ALA A 144 9.37 -20.27 -9.74
C ALA A 144 10.19 -20.22 -11.03
N THR A 145 10.70 -19.04 -11.40
CA THR A 145 11.59 -18.87 -12.56
C THR A 145 12.89 -19.64 -12.37
N THR A 146 13.54 -19.54 -11.21
CA THR A 146 14.79 -20.25 -10.91
C THR A 146 14.60 -21.78 -10.95
N LEU A 147 13.55 -22.29 -10.31
CA LEU A 147 13.24 -23.72 -10.34
C LEU A 147 12.99 -24.22 -11.77
N LYS A 148 12.29 -23.43 -12.59
CA LYS A 148 12.08 -23.76 -14.00
C LYS A 148 13.38 -23.78 -14.80
N SER A 149 14.28 -22.80 -14.61
CA SER A 149 15.58 -22.78 -15.28
C SER A 149 16.47 -23.96 -14.88
N GLU A 150 16.28 -24.51 -13.68
CA GLU A 150 17.02 -25.67 -13.17
C GLU A 150 16.33 -27.01 -13.48
N GLY A 151 15.33 -27.01 -14.38
CA GLY A 151 14.64 -28.22 -14.83
C GLY A 151 13.75 -28.87 -13.76
N VAL A 152 13.43 -28.17 -12.68
CA VAL A 152 12.52 -28.66 -11.63
C VAL A 152 11.08 -28.40 -12.06
N PRO A 153 10.25 -29.46 -12.26
CA PRO A 153 8.91 -29.30 -12.83
C PRO A 153 7.96 -28.55 -11.90
N ASP A 154 7.10 -27.75 -12.50
CA ASP A 154 6.17 -26.76 -11.93
C ASP A 154 5.46 -27.28 -10.68
N VAL A 155 5.85 -26.74 -9.53
CA VAL A 155 5.25 -27.11 -8.25
C VAL A 155 4.27 -26.03 -7.87
N ARG A 156 2.98 -26.39 -7.77
CA ARG A 156 1.93 -25.49 -7.26
C ARG A 156 2.43 -24.81 -5.98
N SER A 157 2.44 -23.48 -5.99
CA SER A 157 3.08 -22.60 -4.98
C SER A 157 2.67 -22.85 -3.53
N ASP A 158 1.51 -23.49 -3.37
CA ASP A 158 0.82 -23.91 -2.16
C ASP A 158 1.37 -25.22 -1.56
N ARG A 159 2.22 -25.95 -2.30
CA ARG A 159 2.97 -27.13 -1.86
C ARG A 159 4.48 -26.91 -1.76
N LEU A 160 4.95 -25.68 -2.01
CA LEU A 160 6.37 -25.35 -2.03
C LEU A 160 6.85 -24.89 -0.65
N LEU A 161 7.53 -25.84 0.00
CA LEU A 161 8.39 -25.72 1.19
C LEU A 161 7.64 -25.63 2.54
N PRO A 162 7.97 -26.52 3.51
CA PRO A 162 7.60 -26.30 4.90
C PRO A 162 7.94 -24.88 5.31
N ARG A 163 7.08 -24.22 6.10
CA ARG A 163 7.22 -22.80 6.56
C ARG A 163 8.64 -22.43 7.01
N VAL A 164 9.43 -23.41 7.43
CA VAL A 164 10.83 -23.31 7.84
C VAL A 164 11.78 -22.96 6.68
N LEU A 165 11.69 -23.65 5.54
CA LEU A 165 12.59 -23.42 4.40
C LEU A 165 12.32 -22.08 3.72
N HIS A 166 11.05 -21.66 3.65
CA HIS A 166 10.68 -20.32 3.21
C HIS A 166 11.20 -19.23 4.17
N ARG A 167 11.31 -19.50 5.48
CA ARG A 167 11.96 -18.54 6.40
C ARG A 167 13.47 -18.49 6.19
N CYS A 168 14.13 -19.61 5.94
CA CYS A 168 15.57 -19.61 5.66
C CYS A 168 15.90 -18.87 4.36
N LEU A 169 15.19 -19.13 3.26
CA LEU A 169 15.41 -18.48 1.96
C LEU A 169 15.02 -17.00 1.92
N VAL A 170 14.18 -16.53 2.84
CA VAL A 170 13.77 -15.11 2.93
C VAL A 170 14.58 -14.34 3.97
N LYS A 171 15.07 -15.01 5.03
CA LYS A 171 15.83 -14.39 6.12
C LYS A 171 17.33 -14.32 5.81
N HIS A 172 17.85 -15.27 5.04
CA HIS A 172 19.09 -15.08 4.31
C HIS A 172 18.68 -14.39 3.02
N GLU A 173 18.94 -13.09 2.92
CA GLU A 173 18.97 -12.43 1.62
C GLU A 173 19.73 -13.34 0.64
N VAL A 174 19.34 -13.31 -0.63
CA VAL A 174 19.93 -14.08 -1.72
C VAL A 174 21.37 -13.58 -1.97
N THR A 175 22.24 -13.69 -0.97
CA THR A 175 23.60 -13.14 -0.93
C THR A 175 24.62 -14.20 -0.56
N SER A 176 24.23 -15.41 -0.15
CA SER A 176 25.17 -16.54 -0.06
C SER A 176 24.87 -17.62 -1.11
N ILE A 177 25.20 -17.30 -2.36
CA ILE A 177 25.69 -18.30 -3.33
C ILE A 177 27.16 -18.62 -2.96
N GLU A 178 27.45 -18.92 -1.70
CA GLU A 178 28.83 -19.15 -1.23
C GLU A 178 29.16 -20.63 -1.04
N ALA A 179 28.30 -21.55 -1.46
CA ALA A 179 28.56 -22.99 -1.28
C ALA A 179 28.30 -23.86 -2.52
N GLY A 180 28.11 -23.27 -3.71
CA GLY A 180 27.89 -24.03 -4.95
C GLY A 180 26.60 -24.87 -4.96
N VAL A 181 25.70 -24.66 -4.00
CA VAL A 181 24.40 -25.35 -3.92
C VAL A 181 23.31 -24.46 -4.51
N THR A 182 22.64 -24.97 -5.53
CA THR A 182 21.54 -24.32 -6.25
C THR A 182 20.22 -24.41 -5.47
N ILE A 183 19.29 -23.50 -5.74
CA ILE A 183 17.96 -23.49 -5.11
C ILE A 183 17.21 -24.80 -5.44
N GLY A 184 17.41 -25.36 -6.63
CA GLY A 184 16.83 -26.61 -7.10
C GLY A 184 17.39 -27.85 -6.44
N GLU A 185 18.64 -27.83 -5.97
CA GLU A 185 19.21 -28.90 -5.14
C GLU A 185 18.57 -28.91 -3.76
N ILE A 186 18.47 -27.75 -3.09
CA ILE A 186 17.75 -27.60 -1.82
C ILE A 186 16.31 -28.10 -1.97
N TYR A 187 15.67 -27.74 -3.09
CA TYR A 187 14.31 -28.14 -3.38
C TYR A 187 14.15 -29.65 -3.61
N ARG A 188 15.04 -30.27 -4.39
CA ARG A 188 15.05 -31.73 -4.62
C ARG A 188 15.24 -32.50 -3.33
N MET A 189 16.17 -32.07 -2.47
CA MET A 189 16.40 -32.65 -1.14
C MET A 189 15.17 -32.55 -0.24
N ALA A 190 14.48 -31.42 -0.24
CA ALA A 190 13.24 -31.25 0.54
C ALA A 190 12.10 -32.14 0.02
N ARG A 191 12.04 -32.40 -1.29
CA ARG A 191 10.97 -33.19 -1.94
C ARG A 191 11.12 -34.69 -1.69
N THR A 192 12.34 -35.23 -1.68
CA THR A 192 12.62 -36.66 -1.40
C THR A 192 12.41 -37.06 0.06
N HIS A 193 12.26 -36.10 0.97
CA HIS A 193 12.26 -36.35 2.42
C HIS A 193 10.96 -35.97 3.14
N ARG A 194 9.80 -36.01 2.46
CA ARG A 194 8.47 -35.59 2.97
C ARG A 194 7.96 -36.25 4.26
N ASN A 195 8.62 -37.29 4.80
CA ASN A 195 8.07 -38.10 5.91
C ASN A 195 8.85 -38.06 7.24
N LEU A 196 9.75 -37.10 7.48
CA LEU A 196 10.47 -37.04 8.77
C LEU A 196 10.44 -35.62 9.38
N GLU A 197 9.54 -35.44 10.35
CA GLU A 197 9.44 -34.30 11.26
C GLU A 197 10.71 -34.16 12.18
N PRO A 198 10.72 -33.26 13.16
CA PRO A 198 11.37 -31.95 13.25
C PRO A 198 12.91 -31.96 13.37
N LEU A 199 13.53 -33.14 13.51
CA LEU A 199 14.98 -33.34 13.66
C LEU A 199 15.80 -32.78 12.48
N ARG A 200 15.19 -32.71 11.30
CA ARG A 200 15.86 -32.29 10.06
C ARG A 200 15.83 -30.79 9.80
N VAL A 201 14.99 -30.04 10.49
CA VAL A 201 15.07 -28.57 10.46
C VAL A 201 16.34 -28.11 11.16
N GLU A 202 16.68 -28.74 12.30
CA GLU A 202 17.96 -28.50 12.96
C GLU A 202 19.14 -29.10 12.20
N ALA A 203 19.01 -30.25 11.53
CA ALA A 203 20.08 -30.77 10.66
C ALA A 203 20.34 -29.87 9.43
N ALA A 204 19.29 -29.33 8.80
CA ALA A 204 19.42 -28.39 7.68
C ALA A 204 19.97 -27.03 8.14
N LYS A 205 19.55 -26.53 9.31
CA LYS A 205 20.17 -25.36 9.95
C LYS A 205 21.63 -25.60 10.33
N ALA A 206 21.96 -26.80 10.82
CA ALA A 206 23.31 -27.19 11.20
C ALA A 206 24.24 -27.31 9.98
N LEU A 207 23.78 -27.91 8.87
CA LEU A 207 24.52 -27.97 7.61
C LEU A 207 24.74 -26.58 6.99
N LEU A 208 23.74 -25.69 7.09
CA LEU A 208 23.88 -24.29 6.67
C LEU A 208 24.84 -23.50 7.59
N ARG A 209 24.90 -23.79 8.89
CA ARG A 209 25.85 -23.16 9.83
C ARG A 209 27.27 -23.72 9.73
N PHE A 210 27.43 -25.01 9.42
CA PHE A 210 28.72 -25.70 9.37
C PHE A 210 29.52 -25.35 8.10
N ARG A 211 28.86 -24.87 7.04
CA ARG A 211 29.50 -24.44 5.79
C ARG A 211 29.66 -22.93 5.63
N MET A 212 29.30 -22.14 6.64
CA MET A 212 29.50 -20.67 6.70
C MET A 212 30.59 -20.27 7.71
N ARG A 213 31.52 -21.18 8.01
CA ARG A 213 32.79 -20.87 8.67
C ARG A 213 33.92 -21.11 7.69
#